data_AF-A0AAU9IXJ9-F1
#
_entry.id   AF-A0AAU9IXJ9-F1
#
_cell.length_a   1.000
_cell.length_b   1.000
_cell.length_c   1.000
_cell.angle_alpha   90.00
_cell.angle_beta   90.00
_cell.angle_gamma   90.00
#
_symmetry.space_group_name_H-M   'P 1'
#
loop_
_entity.id
_entity.type
_entity.pdbx_description
1 polymer ?
#
loop_
_entity_poly.entity_id
_entity_poly.type
_entity_poly.pdbx_seq_one_letter_code
_entity_poly.pdbx_strand_id
1 'polypeptide(L)'
;MGCGGSSSQPFPTINTHMETLEIPIYDEFYQRAAKNLMRLDRASQQLNGLLDQFQACTGLHGPPERSIGHGLIAWLVGVAASCDGDFKKVNIRFIDNLPGILIDSKSLPGMLDTAYDKWMGLCMMIDKAIEELEEIHKEMLENIDWANVIPDKLLKQALDDNTPIIEFRRLEGLALANANNLEEGGILLDRLLKSVKSSVLESTDVIVEFSKAVNLVKIKNLGQTAKNQNKSDPREIMETFTTEIEILLSETVIPPQSSK
;
A
#
# COMPACT_ATOMS: atom_id res chain seq x y z
N MET A 1 24.44 -18.07 -3.39
CA MET A 1 24.39 -16.80 -2.64
C MET A 1 23.52 -15.84 -3.42
N GLY A 2 22.55 -15.20 -2.76
CA GLY A 2 21.63 -14.23 -3.39
C GLY A 2 20.16 -14.63 -3.35
N CYS A 3 19.61 -14.96 -2.18
CA CYS A 3 18.16 -14.97 -1.96
C CYS A 3 17.76 -13.59 -1.44
N GLY A 4 17.48 -12.68 -2.38
CA GLY A 4 16.83 -11.39 -2.11
C GLY A 4 15.42 -11.41 -2.65
N GLY A 5 14.62 -12.40 -2.26
CA GLY A 5 13.18 -12.36 -2.46
C GLY A 5 12.60 -11.55 -1.32
N SER A 6 12.28 -10.28 -1.56
CA SER A 6 11.47 -9.48 -0.66
C SER A 6 10.09 -10.11 -0.66
N SER A 7 9.87 -11.13 0.17
CA SER A 7 8.51 -11.52 0.54
C SER A 7 7.77 -10.23 0.91
N SER A 8 6.63 -9.99 0.29
CA SER A 8 5.53 -9.15 0.73
C SER A 8 5.14 -9.54 2.16
N GLN A 9 6.04 -9.26 3.11
CA GLN A 9 5.76 -9.39 4.51
C GLN A 9 4.71 -8.33 4.84
N PRO A 10 3.68 -8.69 5.62
CA PRO A 10 2.78 -7.69 6.18
C PRO A 10 3.63 -6.58 6.82
N PHE A 11 3.20 -5.33 6.66
CA PHE A 11 3.99 -4.23 7.22
C PHE A 11 4.12 -4.47 8.73
N PRO A 12 5.33 -4.32 9.28
CA PRO A 12 5.55 -4.55 10.70
C PRO A 12 4.69 -3.57 11.50
N THR A 13 4.01 -4.08 12.53
CA THR A 13 3.36 -3.23 13.53
C THR A 13 4.45 -2.50 14.31
N ILE A 14 4.29 -1.18 14.48
CA ILE A 14 5.24 -0.37 15.24
C ILE A 14 4.78 -0.19 16.68
N ASN A 15 5.74 0.00 17.59
CA ASN A 15 5.41 0.41 18.95
C ASN A 15 4.91 1.85 18.95
N THR A 16 3.63 2.04 19.27
CA THR A 16 3.00 3.37 19.35
C THR A 16 3.04 3.96 20.77
N HIS A 17 3.51 3.19 21.75
CA HIS A 17 3.63 3.62 23.13
C HIS A 17 4.94 4.37 23.36
N MET A 18 4.86 5.53 24.01
CA MET A 18 6.01 6.31 24.45
C MET A 18 6.10 6.30 25.97
N GLU A 19 7.30 6.08 26.47
CA GLU A 19 7.63 6.12 27.88
C GLU A 19 7.52 7.54 28.43
N THR A 20 7.09 7.66 29.69
CA THR A 20 6.96 8.95 30.39
C THR A 20 8.27 9.31 31.07
N LEU A 21 8.76 10.53 30.85
CA LEU A 21 9.97 11.06 31.49
C LEU A 21 9.69 11.80 32.79
N GLU A 22 8.41 12.01 33.14
CA GLU A 22 7.99 12.77 34.34
C GLU A 22 8.45 14.24 34.30
N ILE A 23 8.75 14.72 33.10
CA ILE A 23 9.13 16.09 32.79
C ILE A 23 8.08 16.63 31.82
N PRO A 24 7.19 17.56 32.25
CA PRO A 24 5.98 17.89 31.52
C PRO A 24 6.17 18.26 30.04
N ILE A 25 7.22 19.01 29.72
CA ILE A 25 7.50 19.44 28.34
C ILE A 25 7.85 18.27 27.42
N TYR A 26 8.59 17.26 27.92
CA TYR A 26 8.94 16.09 27.13
C TYR A 26 7.77 15.11 27.06
N ASP A 27 6.99 14.98 28.14
CA ASP A 27 5.80 14.13 28.15
C ASP A 27 4.72 14.65 27.17
N GLU A 28 4.48 15.97 27.13
CA GLU A 28 3.56 16.58 26.17
C GLU A 28 4.03 16.38 24.72
N PHE A 29 5.34 16.45 24.48
CA PHE A 29 5.91 16.10 23.19
C PHE A 29 5.65 14.64 22.83
N TYR A 30 6.06 13.69 23.68
CA TYR A 30 5.94 12.27 23.40
C TYR A 30 4.48 11.81 23.26
N GLN A 31 3.54 12.43 23.97
CA GLN A 31 2.11 12.20 23.77
C GLN A 31 1.62 12.64 22.38
N ARG A 32 2.13 13.76 21.85
CA ARG A 32 1.82 14.20 20.48
C ARG A 32 2.47 13.27 19.46
N ALA A 33 3.74 12.91 19.68
CA ALA A 33 4.47 11.99 18.80
C ALA A 33 3.80 10.61 18.73
N ALA A 34 3.35 10.07 19.86
CA ALA A 34 2.60 8.82 19.94
C ALA A 34 1.31 8.84 19.09
N LYS A 35 0.57 9.96 19.08
CA LYS A 35 -0.63 10.09 18.23
C LYS A 35 -0.28 9.96 16.74
N ASN A 36 0.87 10.46 16.31
CA ASN A 36 1.30 10.36 14.92
C ASN A 36 1.71 8.94 14.56
N LEU A 37 2.40 8.22 15.46
CA LEU A 37 2.65 6.79 15.30
C LEU A 37 1.35 5.98 15.23
N MET A 38 0.34 6.31 16.05
CA MET A 38 -0.97 5.64 15.98
C MET A 38 -1.70 5.90 14.66
N ARG A 39 -1.64 7.13 14.13
CA ARG A 39 -2.19 7.46 12.81
C ARG A 39 -1.48 6.65 11.71
N LEU A 40 -0.15 6.59 11.76
CA LEU A 40 0.67 5.84 10.83
C LEU A 40 0.35 4.33 10.85
N ASP A 41 0.31 3.73 12.03
CA ASP A 41 0.00 2.31 12.21
C ASP A 41 -1.42 1.99 11.68
N ARG A 42 -2.40 2.86 11.96
CA ARG A 42 -3.76 2.72 11.43
C ARG A 42 -3.79 2.78 9.91
N ALA A 43 -3.13 3.76 9.29
CA ALA A 43 -3.07 3.89 7.84
C ALA A 43 -2.43 2.65 7.20
N SER A 44 -1.35 2.14 7.82
CA SER A 44 -0.69 0.90 7.43
C SER A 44 -1.63 -0.30 7.45
N GLN A 45 -2.31 -0.52 8.58
CA GLN A 45 -3.22 -1.66 8.77
C GLN A 45 -4.41 -1.60 7.80
N GLN A 46 -4.96 -0.41 7.55
CA GLN A 46 -6.07 -0.23 6.62
C GLN A 46 -5.65 -0.53 5.17
N LEU A 47 -4.51 0.00 4.74
CA LEU A 47 -3.98 -0.25 3.40
C LEU A 47 -3.69 -1.74 3.18
N ASN A 48 -3.03 -2.39 4.14
CA ASN A 48 -2.74 -3.82 4.08
C ASN A 48 -4.00 -4.68 4.08
N GLY A 49 -4.95 -4.38 4.97
CA GLY A 49 -6.20 -5.12 5.04
C GLY A 49 -6.98 -5.09 3.73
N LEU A 50 -6.94 -3.98 3.00
CA LEU A 50 -7.58 -3.86 1.67
C LEU A 50 -6.77 -4.53 0.56
N LEU A 51 -5.44 -4.40 0.59
CA LEU A 51 -4.54 -5.09 -0.34
C LEU A 51 -4.70 -6.61 -0.23
N ASP A 52 -4.66 -7.15 0.99
CA ASP A 52 -4.85 -8.58 1.27
C ASP A 52 -6.22 -9.07 0.77
N GLN A 53 -7.28 -8.29 0.99
CA GLN A 53 -8.62 -8.62 0.49
C GLN A 53 -8.67 -8.66 -1.04
N PHE A 54 -8.02 -7.69 -1.71
CA PHE A 54 -7.95 -7.67 -3.17
C PHE A 54 -7.12 -8.84 -3.71
N GLN A 55 -5.95 -9.10 -3.12
CA GLN A 55 -5.10 -10.24 -3.49
C GLN A 55 -5.82 -11.58 -3.31
N ALA A 56 -6.57 -11.73 -2.21
CA ALA A 56 -7.34 -12.94 -1.93
C ALA A 56 -8.41 -13.19 -2.99
N CYS A 57 -9.15 -12.15 -3.39
CA CYS A 57 -10.24 -12.30 -4.37
C CYS A 57 -9.76 -12.39 -5.83
N THR A 58 -8.48 -12.08 -6.10
CA THR A 58 -7.89 -12.14 -7.45
C THR A 58 -6.82 -13.23 -7.61
N GLY A 59 -6.48 -13.97 -6.55
CA GLY A 59 -5.59 -15.13 -6.63
C GLY A 59 -4.12 -14.71 -6.76
N LEU A 60 -3.76 -13.56 -6.19
CA LEU A 60 -2.40 -13.04 -6.21
C LEU A 60 -1.50 -13.66 -5.13
N HIS A 61 -2.07 -14.44 -4.21
CA HIS A 61 -1.28 -15.14 -3.20
C HIS A 61 -0.52 -16.32 -3.82
N GLY A 62 0.81 -16.20 -3.89
CA GLY A 62 1.71 -17.28 -4.27
C GLY A 62 2.94 -16.78 -5.05
N PRO A 63 4.03 -17.56 -5.10
CA PRO A 63 5.18 -17.28 -5.97
C PRO A 63 4.89 -17.66 -7.44
N PRO A 64 5.44 -16.93 -8.42
CA PRO A 64 6.18 -15.67 -8.29
C PRO A 64 5.28 -14.53 -7.77
N GLU A 65 5.86 -13.51 -7.12
CA GLU A 65 5.07 -12.38 -6.61
C GLU A 65 4.30 -11.71 -7.76
N ARG A 66 2.97 -11.81 -7.69
CA ARG A 66 2.07 -11.18 -8.66
C ARG A 66 1.64 -9.82 -8.14
N SER A 67 1.71 -8.86 -9.03
CA SER A 67 1.45 -7.45 -8.74
C SER A 67 -0.06 -7.12 -8.81
N ILE A 68 -0.49 -5.94 -8.34
CA ILE A 68 -1.91 -5.51 -8.34
C ILE A 68 -2.48 -5.52 -9.77
N GLY A 69 -1.66 -5.12 -10.74
CA GLY A 69 -1.91 -5.16 -12.17
C GLY A 69 -2.31 -6.53 -12.66
N HIS A 70 -1.68 -7.61 -12.17
CA HIS A 70 -2.12 -8.97 -12.51
C HIS A 70 -3.57 -9.18 -12.09
N GLY A 71 -3.92 -8.80 -10.86
CA GLY A 71 -5.28 -8.96 -10.34
C GLY A 71 -6.30 -8.17 -11.13
N LEU A 72 -5.93 -6.96 -11.56
CA LEU A 72 -6.75 -6.13 -12.45
C LEU A 72 -6.97 -6.78 -13.82
N ILE A 73 -5.93 -7.35 -14.43
CA ILE A 73 -6.07 -8.06 -15.72
C ILE A 73 -7.04 -9.24 -15.53
N ALA A 74 -6.80 -10.08 -14.53
CA ALA A 74 -7.63 -11.27 -14.30
C ALA A 74 -9.09 -10.90 -14.05
N TRP A 75 -9.32 -9.85 -13.25
CA TRP A 75 -10.65 -9.33 -13.03
C TRP A 75 -11.31 -8.83 -14.33
N LEU A 76 -10.60 -8.05 -15.16
CA LEU A 76 -11.13 -7.59 -16.45
C LEU A 76 -11.40 -8.72 -17.45
N VAL A 77 -10.57 -9.77 -17.45
CA VAL A 77 -10.80 -10.98 -18.23
C VAL A 77 -12.06 -11.70 -17.75
N GLY A 78 -12.31 -11.74 -16.43
CA GLY A 78 -13.53 -12.31 -15.86
C GLY A 78 -14.78 -11.50 -16.21
N VAL A 79 -14.67 -10.18 -16.18
CA VAL A 79 -15.72 -9.27 -16.69
C VAL A 79 -15.98 -9.55 -18.17
N ALA A 80 -14.94 -9.63 -18.99
CA ALA A 80 -15.05 -9.94 -20.41
C ALA A 80 -15.70 -11.31 -20.66
N ALA A 81 -15.32 -12.34 -19.91
CA ALA A 81 -15.93 -13.67 -19.99
C ALA A 81 -17.42 -13.64 -19.65
N SER A 82 -17.81 -12.82 -18.65
CA SER A 82 -19.19 -12.69 -18.18
C SER A 82 -20.08 -11.87 -19.11
N CYS A 83 -19.50 -10.93 -19.87
CA CYS A 83 -20.24 -10.03 -20.77
C CYS A 83 -20.11 -10.37 -22.27
N ASP A 84 -19.54 -11.52 -22.62
CA ASP A 84 -19.23 -11.92 -24.01
C ASP A 84 -18.26 -10.97 -24.73
N GLY A 85 -17.32 -10.38 -23.97
CA GLY A 85 -16.38 -9.38 -24.45
C GLY A 85 -17.03 -8.03 -24.79
N ASP A 86 -18.32 -7.86 -24.52
CA ASP A 86 -19.03 -6.60 -24.72
C ASP A 86 -19.03 -5.74 -23.46
N PHE A 87 -17.90 -5.05 -23.23
CA PHE A 87 -17.76 -4.13 -22.11
C PHE A 87 -18.78 -2.98 -22.09
N LYS A 88 -19.52 -2.72 -23.18
CA LYS A 88 -20.63 -1.75 -23.16
C LYS A 88 -21.76 -2.19 -22.24
N LYS A 89 -21.96 -3.50 -22.06
CA LYS A 89 -22.98 -4.04 -21.14
C LYS A 89 -22.74 -3.64 -19.69
N VAL A 90 -21.48 -3.42 -19.31
CA VAL A 90 -21.06 -3.01 -17.96
C VAL A 90 -20.67 -1.53 -17.90
N ASN A 91 -20.89 -0.75 -18.96
CA ASN A 91 -20.55 0.67 -19.04
C ASN A 91 -19.11 1.01 -18.57
N ILE A 92 -18.12 0.23 -18.99
CA ILE A 92 -16.73 0.44 -18.53
C ILE A 92 -16.23 1.85 -18.89
N ARG A 93 -15.62 2.53 -17.93
CA ARG A 93 -14.91 3.80 -18.11
C ARG A 93 -13.62 3.77 -17.32
N PHE A 94 -12.56 4.29 -17.90
CA PHE A 94 -11.27 4.48 -17.22
C PHE A 94 -11.20 5.92 -16.71
N ILE A 95 -10.73 6.11 -15.48
CA ILE A 95 -10.51 7.43 -14.88
C ILE A 95 -9.02 7.73 -14.88
N ASP A 96 -8.64 8.93 -15.33
CA ASP A 96 -7.24 9.35 -15.42
C ASP A 96 -6.70 9.93 -14.10
N ASN A 97 -7.56 10.51 -13.25
CA ASN A 97 -7.16 11.27 -12.05
C ASN A 97 -7.03 10.42 -10.77
N LEU A 98 -7.57 9.20 -10.80
CA LEU A 98 -7.48 8.20 -9.75
C LEU A 98 -7.34 6.88 -10.51
N PRO A 99 -6.46 5.94 -10.13
CA PRO A 99 -6.42 4.63 -10.78
C PRO A 99 -7.75 3.92 -10.55
N GLY A 100 -8.71 4.19 -11.43
CA GLY A 100 -10.11 3.84 -11.28
C GLY A 100 -10.67 3.28 -12.57
N ILE A 101 -11.33 2.13 -12.43
CA ILE A 101 -12.18 1.57 -13.47
C ILE A 101 -13.60 1.75 -12.94
N LEU A 102 -14.45 2.47 -13.67
CA LEU A 102 -15.87 2.56 -13.37
C LEU A 102 -16.63 1.56 -14.21
N ILE A 103 -17.53 0.82 -13.57
CA ILE A 103 -18.45 -0.10 -14.23
C ILE A 103 -19.81 -0.08 -13.52
N ASP A 104 -20.85 -0.55 -14.20
CA ASP A 104 -22.13 -0.87 -13.58
C ASP A 104 -22.06 -2.26 -12.93
N SER A 105 -21.58 -2.31 -11.69
CA SER A 105 -21.29 -3.56 -10.97
C SER A 105 -22.53 -4.42 -10.71
N LYS A 106 -23.74 -3.83 -10.70
CA LYS A 106 -25.02 -4.55 -10.54
C LYS A 106 -25.28 -5.58 -11.64
N SER A 107 -24.62 -5.43 -12.78
CA SER A 107 -24.71 -6.34 -13.91
C SER A 107 -23.69 -7.48 -13.85
N LEU A 108 -22.77 -7.46 -12.88
CA LEU A 108 -21.75 -8.47 -12.71
C LEU A 108 -22.22 -9.66 -11.86
N PRO A 109 -21.68 -10.86 -12.13
CA PRO A 109 -21.73 -11.96 -11.17
C PRO A 109 -21.13 -11.58 -9.81
N GLY A 110 -21.69 -12.09 -8.72
CA GLY A 110 -21.36 -11.68 -7.36
C GLY A 110 -19.87 -11.75 -6.98
N MET A 111 -19.09 -12.68 -7.55
CA MET A 111 -17.64 -12.76 -7.31
C MET A 111 -16.88 -11.59 -7.96
N LEU A 112 -17.29 -11.17 -9.16
CA LEU A 112 -16.68 -10.05 -9.87
C LEU A 112 -17.10 -8.71 -9.27
N ASP A 113 -18.34 -8.61 -8.80
CA ASP A 113 -18.84 -7.46 -8.01
C ASP A 113 -18.06 -7.33 -6.69
N THR A 114 -17.85 -8.43 -5.96
CA THR A 114 -17.04 -8.43 -4.74
C THR A 114 -15.60 -7.98 -5.01
N ALA A 115 -14.95 -8.52 -6.05
CA ALA A 115 -13.59 -8.12 -6.41
C ALA A 115 -13.52 -6.65 -6.83
N TYR A 116 -14.56 -6.13 -7.49
CA TYR A 116 -14.69 -4.72 -7.84
C TYR A 116 -14.81 -3.82 -6.61
N ASP A 117 -15.64 -4.19 -5.64
CA ASP A 117 -15.78 -3.46 -4.39
C ASP A 117 -14.45 -3.39 -3.61
N LYS A 118 -13.67 -4.49 -3.60
CA LYS A 118 -12.35 -4.51 -2.97
C LYS A 118 -11.35 -3.61 -3.71
N TRP A 119 -11.37 -3.64 -5.04
CA TRP A 119 -10.57 -2.74 -5.85
C TRP A 119 -10.91 -1.27 -5.58
N MET A 120 -12.18 -0.90 -5.66
CA MET A 120 -12.61 0.48 -5.41
C MET A 120 -12.29 0.93 -3.99
N GLY A 121 -12.45 0.04 -3.00
CA GLY A 121 -12.03 0.31 -1.62
C GLY A 121 -10.52 0.58 -1.51
N LEU A 122 -9.69 -0.22 -2.20
CA LEU A 122 -8.24 0.00 -2.26
C LEU A 122 -7.90 1.34 -2.92
N CYS A 123 -8.52 1.70 -4.05
CA CYS A 123 -8.30 2.98 -4.72
C CYS A 123 -8.63 4.18 -3.83
N MET A 124 -9.78 4.14 -3.16
CA MET A 124 -10.19 5.21 -2.23
C MET A 124 -9.25 5.30 -1.02
N MET A 125 -8.76 4.16 -0.52
CA MET A 125 -7.81 4.16 0.59
C MET A 125 -6.43 4.66 0.17
N ILE A 126 -5.96 4.35 -1.04
CA ILE A 126 -4.71 4.86 -1.59
C ILE A 126 -4.75 6.39 -1.65
N ASP A 127 -5.82 6.95 -2.20
CA ASP A 127 -6.00 8.40 -2.32
C ASP A 127 -5.98 9.08 -0.94
N LYS A 128 -6.77 8.57 -0.01
CA LYS A 128 -6.78 9.04 1.38
C LYS A 128 -5.41 8.87 2.07
N ALA A 129 -4.72 7.77 1.82
CA ALA A 129 -3.42 7.49 2.43
C ALA A 129 -2.35 8.46 1.92
N ILE A 130 -2.40 8.92 0.67
CA ILE A 130 -1.46 9.92 0.16
C ILE A 130 -1.57 11.20 1.00
N GLU A 131 -2.78 11.75 1.14
CA GLU A 131 -3.02 12.96 1.93
C GLU A 131 -2.59 12.77 3.39
N GLU A 132 -3.01 11.66 4.02
CA GLU A 132 -2.72 11.40 5.43
C GLU A 132 -1.23 11.15 5.69
N LEU A 133 -0.52 10.42 4.81
CA LEU A 133 0.90 10.12 4.98
C LEU A 133 1.78 11.34 4.70
N GLU A 134 1.40 12.26 3.81
CA GLU A 134 2.13 13.51 3.59
C GLU A 134 2.13 14.41 4.83
N GLU A 135 0.98 14.53 5.50
CA GLU A 135 0.87 15.26 6.77
C GLU A 135 1.74 14.60 7.85
N ILE A 136 1.60 13.28 8.03
CA ILE A 136 2.36 12.52 9.02
C ILE A 136 3.86 12.62 8.75
N HIS A 137 4.28 12.63 7.48
CA HIS A 137 5.70 12.70 7.10
C HIS A 137 6.37 13.98 7.58
N LYS A 138 5.73 15.12 7.40
CA LYS A 138 6.26 16.38 7.92
C LYS A 138 6.40 16.34 9.45
N GLU A 139 5.34 15.93 10.14
CA GLU A 139 5.32 15.93 11.61
C GLU A 139 6.28 14.89 12.21
N MET A 140 6.47 13.74 11.55
CA MET A 140 7.38 12.68 12.00
C MET A 140 8.85 13.09 11.89
N LEU A 141 9.25 13.78 10.82
CA LEU A 141 10.61 14.29 10.69
C LEU A 141 10.93 15.30 11.82
N GLU A 142 10.00 16.23 12.08
CA GLU A 142 10.14 17.18 13.19
C GLU A 142 10.24 16.48 14.55
N ASN A 143 9.45 15.40 14.77
CA ASN A 143 9.49 14.61 15.99
C ASN A 143 10.82 13.86 16.16
N ILE A 144 11.34 13.24 15.10
CA ILE A 144 12.62 12.51 15.13
C ILE A 144 13.77 13.47 15.47
N ASP A 145 13.84 14.61 14.79
CA ASP A 145 14.88 15.62 15.05
C ASP A 145 14.85 16.12 16.49
N TRP A 146 13.64 16.36 17.03
CA TRP A 146 13.51 16.83 18.40
C TRP A 146 13.84 15.75 19.43
N ALA A 147 13.45 14.50 19.18
CA ALA A 147 13.75 13.39 20.08
C ALA A 147 15.26 13.15 20.21
N ASN A 148 16.02 13.30 19.12
CA ASN A 148 17.46 13.09 19.09
C ASN A 148 18.25 14.11 19.93
N VAL A 149 17.68 15.28 20.23
CA VAL A 149 18.34 16.30 21.08
C VAL A 149 17.91 16.24 22.55
N ILE A 150 16.91 15.43 22.92
CA ILE A 150 16.44 15.33 24.31
C ILE A 150 17.50 14.77 25.25
N PRO A 151 18.27 13.70 24.92
CA PRO A 151 19.31 13.18 25.82
C PRO A 151 20.33 14.25 26.23
N ASP A 152 20.79 15.08 25.30
CA ASP A 152 21.72 16.18 25.57
C ASP A 152 21.10 17.26 26.46
N LYS A 153 19.81 17.57 26.25
CA LYS A 153 19.08 18.52 27.10
C LYS A 153 18.89 17.98 28.52
N LEU A 154 18.58 16.69 28.66
CA LEU A 154 18.50 16.01 29.96
C LEU A 154 19.84 16.01 30.68
N LEU A 155 20.94 15.78 29.96
CA LEU A 155 22.28 15.84 30.54
C LEU A 155 22.59 17.23 31.08
N LYS A 156 22.32 18.27 30.28
CA LYS A 156 22.54 19.65 30.72
C LYS A 156 21.71 19.99 31.96
N GLN A 157 20.43 19.62 31.96
CA GLN A 157 19.55 19.83 33.10
C GLN A 157 20.04 19.07 34.34
N ALA A 158 20.46 17.82 34.19
CA ALA A 158 20.98 17.01 35.29
C ALA A 158 22.25 17.62 35.93
N LEU A 159 23.11 18.25 35.12
CA LEU A 159 24.28 18.97 35.61
C LEU A 159 23.89 20.26 36.35
N ASP A 160 22.93 21.03 35.82
CA ASP A 160 22.46 22.27 36.42
C ASP A 160 21.73 22.02 37.77
N ASP A 161 20.93 20.95 37.83
CA ASP A 161 20.12 20.58 39.01
C ASP A 161 20.86 19.65 40.00
N ASN A 162 22.11 19.27 39.70
CA ASN A 162 22.91 18.29 40.45
C ASN A 162 22.17 16.95 40.69
N THR A 163 21.50 16.47 39.64
CA THR A 163 20.68 15.25 39.67
C THR A 163 21.56 14.02 39.86
N PRO A 164 21.16 13.04 40.69
CA PRO A 164 21.91 11.80 40.85
C PRO A 164 22.13 11.07 39.52
N ILE A 165 23.35 10.57 39.30
CA ILE A 165 23.73 9.92 38.04
C ILE A 165 22.82 8.74 37.65
N ILE A 166 22.31 8.00 38.64
CA ILE A 166 21.39 6.88 38.43
C ILE A 166 20.07 7.38 37.83
N GLU A 167 19.56 8.50 38.31
CA GLU A 167 18.29 9.08 37.83
C GLU A 167 18.47 9.67 36.42
N PHE A 168 19.59 10.34 36.16
CA PHE A 168 19.93 10.76 34.80
C PHE A 168 19.98 9.58 33.82
N ARG A 169 20.67 8.49 34.17
CA ARG A 169 20.76 7.29 33.31
C ARG A 169 19.40 6.64 33.05
N ARG A 170 18.49 6.67 34.03
CA ARG A 170 17.12 6.21 33.85
C ARG A 170 16.40 7.05 32.79
N LEU A 171 16.39 8.38 32.95
CA LEU A 171 15.72 9.31 32.03
C LEU A 171 16.33 9.26 30.62
N GLU A 172 17.66 9.20 30.52
CA GLU A 172 18.39 9.04 29.25
C GLU A 172 17.97 7.75 28.54
N GLY A 173 17.89 6.63 29.27
CA GLY A 173 17.46 5.35 28.71
C GLY A 173 16.04 5.39 28.14
N LEU A 174 15.10 6.05 28.84
CA LEU A 174 13.73 6.22 28.36
C LEU A 174 13.66 7.14 27.13
N ALA A 175 14.43 8.24 27.13
CA ALA A 175 14.48 9.17 26.01
C ALA A 175 15.03 8.50 24.73
N LEU A 176 16.10 7.70 24.88
CA LEU A 176 16.67 6.91 23.78
C LEU A 176 15.70 5.85 23.26
N ALA A 177 14.96 5.18 24.15
CA ALA A 177 13.93 4.22 23.74
C ALA A 177 12.82 4.90 22.92
N ASN A 178 12.35 6.07 23.36
CA ASN A 178 11.35 6.83 22.61
C ASN A 178 11.89 7.36 21.27
N ALA A 179 13.15 7.78 21.20
CA ALA A 179 13.79 8.18 19.95
C ALA A 179 13.84 7.01 18.95
N ASN A 180 14.24 5.82 19.40
CA ASN A 180 14.23 4.61 18.58
C ASN A 180 12.82 4.28 18.05
N ASN A 181 11.78 4.38 18.88
CA ASN A 181 10.39 4.17 18.43
C ASN A 181 9.97 5.16 17.32
N LEU A 182 10.42 6.43 17.42
CA LEU A 182 10.15 7.43 16.40
C LEU A 182 10.91 7.15 15.09
N GLU A 183 12.17 6.72 15.18
CA GLU A 183 12.96 6.30 14.02
C GLU A 183 12.34 5.09 13.31
N GLU A 184 11.89 4.08 14.05
CA GLU A 184 11.14 2.94 13.51
C GLU A 184 9.87 3.39 12.79
N GLY A 185 9.14 4.35 13.38
CA GLY A 185 7.99 5.00 12.74
C GLY A 185 8.36 5.69 11.44
N GLY A 186 9.48 6.44 11.40
CA GLY A 186 10.00 7.06 10.17
C GLY A 186 10.29 6.04 9.07
N ILE A 187 10.91 4.91 9.42
CA ILE A 187 11.20 3.82 8.48
C ILE A 187 9.90 3.22 7.92
N LEU A 188 8.89 2.98 8.79
CA LEU A 188 7.60 2.47 8.35
C LEU A 188 6.90 3.44 7.38
N LEU A 189 6.94 4.74 7.69
CA LEU A 189 6.37 5.79 6.86
C LEU A 189 7.00 5.85 5.47
N ASP A 190 8.33 5.83 5.39
CA ASP A 190 9.05 5.76 4.12
C ASP A 190 8.65 4.52 3.30
N ARG A 191 8.48 3.38 3.96
CA ARG A 191 8.06 2.13 3.32
C ARG A 191 6.63 2.24 2.78
N LEU A 192 5.72 2.83 3.56
CA LEU A 192 4.32 3.03 3.17
C LEU A 192 4.22 4.00 2.00
N LEU A 193 4.89 5.14 2.04
CA LEU A 193 4.92 6.11 0.93
C LEU A 193 5.45 5.48 -0.36
N LYS A 194 6.53 4.69 -0.28
CA LYS A 194 7.06 3.95 -1.43
C LYS A 194 6.05 2.94 -1.97
N SER A 195 5.39 2.20 -1.08
CA SER A 195 4.38 1.21 -1.48
C SER A 195 3.17 1.87 -2.14
N VAL A 196 2.60 2.91 -1.53
CA VAL A 196 1.47 3.67 -2.08
C VAL A 196 1.83 4.24 -3.45
N LYS A 197 3.00 4.89 -3.58
CA LYS A 197 3.47 5.41 -4.87
C LYS A 197 3.63 4.31 -5.92
N SER A 198 4.20 3.17 -5.55
CA SER A 198 4.34 2.03 -6.45
C SER A 198 2.98 1.49 -6.89
N SER A 199 2.02 1.35 -5.98
CA SER A 199 0.66 0.89 -6.29
C SER A 199 -0.07 1.86 -7.20
N VAL A 200 0.07 3.18 -6.99
CA VAL A 200 -0.49 4.22 -7.88
C VAL A 200 0.11 4.13 -9.27
N LEU A 201 1.44 4.07 -9.39
CA LEU A 201 2.12 3.98 -10.68
C LEU A 201 1.69 2.73 -11.44
N GLU A 202 1.76 1.58 -10.77
CA GLU A 202 1.41 0.29 -11.37
C GLU A 202 -0.04 0.26 -11.86
N SER A 203 -0.98 0.70 -11.02
CA SER A 203 -2.39 0.71 -11.40
C SER A 203 -2.71 1.75 -12.48
N THR A 204 -2.06 2.91 -12.46
CA THR A 204 -2.21 3.95 -13.49
C THR A 204 -1.68 3.45 -14.83
N ASP A 205 -0.47 2.88 -14.87
CA ASP A 205 0.13 2.34 -16.09
C ASP A 205 -0.78 1.27 -16.69
N VAL A 206 -1.24 0.32 -15.87
CA VAL A 206 -2.16 -0.74 -16.28
C VAL A 206 -3.46 -0.16 -16.85
N ILE A 207 -4.06 0.84 -16.19
CA ILE A 207 -5.31 1.48 -16.63
C ILE A 207 -5.14 2.25 -17.94
N VAL A 208 -4.09 3.07 -18.05
CA VAL A 208 -3.77 3.84 -19.26
C VAL A 208 -3.58 2.88 -20.43
N GLU A 209 -2.87 1.79 -20.21
CA GLU A 209 -2.61 0.82 -21.27
C GLU A 209 -3.85 0.01 -21.64
N PHE A 210 -4.72 -0.30 -20.69
CA PHE A 210 -6.01 -0.93 -20.96
C PHE A 210 -6.99 -0.02 -21.65
N SER A 211 -6.87 1.31 -21.51
CA SER A 211 -7.69 2.23 -22.30
C SER A 211 -7.41 2.13 -23.80
N LYS A 212 -6.25 1.58 -24.20
CA LYS A 212 -5.89 1.38 -25.60
C LYS A 212 -6.70 0.24 -26.23
N ALA A 213 -7.34 0.54 -27.36
CA ALA A 213 -8.20 -0.41 -28.08
C ALA A 213 -7.53 -1.77 -28.37
N VAL A 214 -6.22 -1.78 -28.68
CA VAL A 214 -5.47 -3.01 -28.96
C VAL A 214 -5.41 -3.96 -27.75
N ASN A 215 -5.23 -3.42 -26.55
CA ASN A 215 -5.12 -4.21 -25.33
C ASN A 215 -6.51 -4.68 -24.87
N LEU A 216 -7.56 -3.86 -25.04
CA LEU A 216 -8.94 -4.31 -24.84
C LEU A 216 -9.30 -5.49 -25.74
N VAL A 217 -8.86 -5.50 -27.00
CA VAL A 217 -9.10 -6.64 -27.89
C VAL A 217 -8.42 -7.89 -27.36
N LYS A 218 -7.17 -7.80 -26.87
CA LYS A 218 -6.48 -8.95 -26.27
C LYS A 218 -7.20 -9.46 -25.01
N ILE A 219 -7.63 -8.57 -24.12
CA ILE A 219 -8.42 -8.93 -22.93
C ILE A 219 -9.74 -9.61 -23.33
N LYS A 220 -10.44 -9.09 -24.35
CA LYS A 220 -11.66 -9.72 -24.87
C LYS A 220 -11.42 -11.10 -25.42
N ASN A 221 -10.35 -11.29 -26.19
CA ASN A 221 -9.99 -12.59 -26.75
C ASN A 221 -9.67 -13.60 -25.63
N LEU A 222 -8.92 -13.18 -24.61
CA LEU A 222 -8.64 -13.99 -23.44
C LEU A 222 -9.92 -14.31 -22.64
N GLY A 223 -10.82 -13.33 -22.48
CA GLY A 223 -12.12 -13.51 -21.86
C GLY A 223 -13.02 -14.50 -22.60
N GLN A 224 -12.99 -14.51 -23.94
CA GLN A 224 -13.71 -15.51 -24.73
C GLN A 224 -13.13 -16.92 -24.52
N THR A 225 -11.82 -17.04 -24.45
CA THR A 225 -11.14 -18.31 -24.13
C THR A 225 -11.52 -18.79 -22.72
N ALA A 226 -11.48 -17.89 -21.73
CA ALA A 226 -11.89 -18.19 -20.35
C ALA A 226 -13.34 -18.66 -20.30
N LYS A 227 -14.26 -17.96 -20.99
CA LYS A 227 -15.66 -18.36 -21.10
C LYS A 227 -15.82 -19.76 -21.69
N ASN A 228 -15.11 -20.08 -22.77
CA ASN A 228 -15.16 -21.41 -23.39
C ASN A 228 -14.68 -22.53 -22.44
N GLN A 229 -13.86 -22.19 -21.44
CA GLN A 229 -13.42 -23.08 -20.37
C GLN A 229 -14.28 -22.98 -19.10
N ASN A 230 -15.39 -22.24 -19.14
CA ASN A 230 -16.28 -21.94 -18.00
C ASN A 230 -15.56 -21.25 -16.83
N LYS A 231 -14.57 -20.40 -17.13
CA LYS A 231 -13.80 -19.62 -16.17
C LYS A 231 -14.29 -18.18 -16.13
N SER A 232 -14.68 -17.70 -14.95
CA SER A 232 -15.11 -16.31 -14.73
C SER A 232 -14.71 -15.75 -13.35
N ASP A 233 -14.33 -16.60 -12.39
CA ASP A 233 -13.70 -16.18 -11.13
C ASP A 233 -12.30 -15.62 -11.42
N PRO A 234 -11.96 -14.39 -10.99
CA PRO A 234 -10.63 -13.82 -11.15
C PRO A 234 -9.50 -14.71 -10.65
N ARG A 235 -9.71 -15.47 -9.56
CA ARG A 235 -8.72 -16.41 -9.02
C ARG A 235 -8.44 -17.54 -10.00
N GLU A 236 -9.50 -18.15 -10.52
CA GLU A 236 -9.34 -19.25 -11.48
C GLU A 236 -8.72 -18.75 -12.80
N ILE A 237 -9.06 -17.52 -13.20
CA ILE A 237 -8.45 -16.87 -14.35
C ILE A 237 -6.96 -16.65 -14.11
N MET A 238 -6.60 -16.14 -12.93
CA MET A 238 -5.21 -15.94 -12.56
C MET A 238 -4.43 -17.25 -12.60
N GLU A 239 -4.96 -18.32 -12.00
CA GLU A 239 -4.33 -19.64 -11.99
C GLU A 239 -4.19 -20.25 -13.38
N THR A 240 -5.20 -20.09 -14.25
CA THR A 240 -5.25 -20.75 -15.56
C THR A 240 -4.47 -19.99 -16.63
N PHE A 241 -4.52 -18.65 -16.59
CA PHE A 241 -4.01 -17.76 -17.63
C PHE A 241 -2.89 -16.85 -17.13
N THR A 242 -2.12 -17.26 -16.11
CA THR A 242 -1.03 -16.46 -15.53
C THR A 242 -0.08 -15.98 -16.63
N THR A 243 0.38 -16.87 -17.50
CA THR A 243 1.37 -16.57 -18.54
C THR A 243 0.85 -15.53 -19.52
N GLU A 244 -0.41 -15.65 -19.96
CA GLU A 244 -1.04 -14.69 -20.86
C GLU A 244 -1.22 -13.34 -20.19
N ILE A 245 -1.54 -13.32 -18.90
CA ILE A 245 -1.63 -12.09 -18.09
C ILE A 245 -0.25 -11.43 -17.96
N GLU A 246 0.80 -12.19 -17.71
CA GLU A 246 2.18 -11.70 -17.64
C GLU A 246 2.63 -11.09 -18.98
N ILE A 247 2.30 -11.75 -20.09
CA ILE A 247 2.56 -11.22 -21.44
C ILE A 247 1.82 -9.89 -21.63
N LEU A 248 0.53 -9.81 -21.27
CA LEU A 248 -0.23 -8.57 -21.35
C LEU A 248 0.39 -7.46 -20.48
N LEU A 249 0.87 -7.78 -19.28
CA LEU A 249 1.55 -6.81 -18.42
C LEU A 249 2.89 -6.34 -19.00
N SER A 250 3.73 -7.26 -19.48
CA SER A 250 5.03 -6.90 -20.07
C SER A 250 4.90 -6.08 -21.35
N GLU A 251 3.82 -6.27 -22.12
CA GLU A 251 3.52 -5.49 -23.32
C GLU A 251 2.88 -4.12 -23.01
N THR A 252 2.41 -3.92 -21.77
CA THR A 252 1.79 -2.67 -21.30
C THR A 252 2.78 -1.82 -20.51
N VAL A 253 3.74 -2.41 -19.79
CA VAL A 253 4.83 -1.66 -19.15
C VAL A 253 5.81 -1.17 -20.23
N ILE A 254 5.73 0.11 -20.59
CA ILE A 254 6.74 0.77 -21.43
C ILE A 254 8.09 0.61 -20.72
N PRO A 255 9.13 0.02 -21.34
CA PRO A 255 10.44 -0.04 -20.72
C PRO A 255 10.88 1.38 -20.39
N PRO A 256 11.45 1.63 -19.18
CA PRO A 256 11.87 2.96 -18.80
C PRO A 256 12.76 3.53 -19.90
N GLN A 257 12.34 4.65 -20.48
CA GLN A 257 13.16 5.33 -21.47
C GLN A 257 14.49 5.64 -20.79
N SER A 258 15.55 4.98 -21.24
CA SER A 258 16.90 5.31 -20.84
C SER A 258 17.16 6.75 -21.26
N SER A 259 17.11 7.66 -20.29
CA SER A 259 17.54 9.03 -20.46
C SER A 259 18.99 9.02 -20.93
N LYS A 260 19.20 9.44 -22.18
CA LYS A 260 20.50 9.81 -22.73
C LYS A 260 20.93 11.17 -22.17
#